data_AF-A0A9P9GA12-F1
#
_entry.id   AF-A0A9P9GA12-F1
#
_cell.length_a   1.000
_cell.length_b   1.000
_cell.length_c   1.000
_cell.angle_alpha   90.00
_cell.angle_beta   90.00
_cell.angle_gamma   90.00
#
_symmetry.space_group_name_H-M   'P 1'
#
loop_
_entity.id
_entity.type
_entity.pdbx_description
1 polymer ?
#
loop_
_entity_poly.entity_id
_entity_poly.type
_entity_poly.pdbx_seq_one_letter_code
_entity_poly.pdbx_strand_id
1 'polypeptide(L)'
;MDPAVTVQLNDQDVYQATKDIFVGQKAKFRKVGPVRKSIESYSRRDDTARQFVALYGAEAICQIVLRLLSGGVYESPLTASRRFPDLFNPSVVQSAARDILEAEAIRSEQTALEGIVQSQLTDSQETFNWTEIMVTLRDSGNNVPNGQTSNSSSLFPVYLPFPTEHLLMERLQKTLELACYEFGARAMPDTLRNRGWDCPESVELSKWTEVLKREGVLKRENTRKTLQELLYSIANIRHTAVHRLRTSSVGLEMFIADAEDLVEVLGDTAYSKSISQLRTNMNSAITELTQNKQFLQLQLEQTRAAFLIIMLE
;
A
#
# COMPACT_ATOMS: atom_id res chain seq x y z
N MET A 1 31.11 45.11 18.57
CA MET A 1 30.64 45.05 17.17
C MET A 1 30.33 43.59 16.90
N ASP A 2 29.06 43.21 17.04
CA ASP A 2 28.63 41.84 16.75
C ASP A 2 28.51 41.66 15.23
N PRO A 3 29.05 40.56 14.67
CA PRO A 3 28.84 40.24 13.27
C PRO A 3 27.37 39.82 13.10
N ALA A 4 26.67 40.55 12.22
CA ALA A 4 25.29 40.27 11.85
C ALA A 4 25.14 38.79 11.47
N VAL A 5 24.34 38.07 12.24
CA VAL A 5 23.83 36.74 11.87
C VAL A 5 23.00 36.93 10.61
N THR A 6 23.59 36.71 9.45
CA THR A 6 22.84 36.60 8.19
C THR A 6 21.95 35.38 8.29
N VAL A 7 20.67 35.60 8.63
CA VAL A 7 19.63 34.56 8.64
C VAL A 7 19.56 33.98 7.24
N GLN A 8 20.07 32.76 7.09
CA GLN A 8 20.15 32.08 5.81
C GLN A 8 18.73 31.68 5.39
N LEU A 9 18.20 32.33 4.36
CA LEU A 9 16.86 32.07 3.82
C LEU A 9 16.83 30.64 3.23
N ASN A 10 16.11 29.73 3.87
CA ASN A 10 16.00 28.34 3.42
C ASN A 10 14.75 28.14 2.52
N ASP A 11 14.79 27.10 1.68
CA ASP A 11 13.73 26.79 0.72
C ASP A 11 12.39 26.45 1.42
N GLN A 12 12.43 25.94 2.66
CA GLN A 12 11.25 25.50 3.42
C GLN A 12 10.42 26.68 3.95
N ASP A 13 11.08 27.70 4.52
CA ASP A 13 10.44 28.90 5.04
C ASP A 13 9.80 29.70 3.91
N VAL A 14 10.48 29.77 2.76
CA VAL A 14 9.96 30.42 1.55
C VAL A 14 8.73 29.67 1.01
N TYR A 15 8.78 28.34 0.98
CA TYR A 15 7.62 27.54 0.58
C TYR A 15 6.43 27.78 1.52
N GLN A 16 6.65 27.72 2.83
CA GLN A 16 5.59 27.91 3.82
C GLN A 16 4.96 29.31 3.75
N ALA A 17 5.77 30.35 3.50
CA ALA A 17 5.30 31.73 3.39
C ALA A 17 4.59 32.05 2.06
N THR A 18 4.78 31.24 1.02
CA THR A 18 4.27 31.55 -0.33
C THR A 18 3.37 30.48 -0.95
N LYS A 19 3.15 29.35 -0.27
CA LYS A 19 2.34 28.22 -0.76
C LYS A 19 0.93 28.62 -1.18
N ASP A 20 0.31 29.57 -0.48
CA ASP A 20 -1.06 30.01 -0.75
C ASP A 20 -1.15 30.96 -1.96
N ILE A 21 0.00 31.51 -2.40
CA ILE A 21 0.09 32.42 -3.56
C ILE A 21 0.06 31.63 -4.88
N PHE A 22 0.75 30.49 -4.90
CA PHE A 22 1.04 29.72 -6.11
C PHE A 22 0.17 28.46 -6.21
N VAL A 23 -1.15 28.65 -6.28
CA VAL A 23 -2.14 27.57 -6.44
C VAL A 23 -2.69 27.54 -7.87
N GLY A 24 -3.06 26.36 -8.37
CA GLY A 24 -3.69 26.18 -9.68
C GLY A 24 -2.78 26.62 -10.83
N GLN A 25 -3.25 27.52 -11.70
CA GLN A 25 -2.45 27.98 -12.85
C GLN A 25 -1.19 28.75 -12.44
N LYS A 26 -1.18 29.36 -11.25
CA LYS A 26 0.01 30.08 -10.74
C LYS A 26 1.13 29.14 -10.33
N ALA A 27 0.82 27.90 -9.93
CA ALA A 27 1.81 26.86 -9.63
C ALA A 27 2.66 26.48 -10.86
N LYS A 28 2.16 26.76 -12.06
CA LYS A 28 2.82 26.47 -13.34
C LYS A 28 3.69 27.62 -13.85
N PHE A 29 3.84 28.69 -13.07
CA PHE A 29 4.68 29.82 -13.49
C PHE A 29 6.15 29.40 -13.55
N ARG A 30 6.84 29.83 -14.61
CA ARG A 30 8.27 29.56 -14.85
C ARG A 30 9.09 30.81 -15.18
N LYS A 31 8.48 31.99 -15.11
CA LYS A 31 9.11 33.27 -15.46
C LYS A 31 9.14 34.19 -14.24
N VAL A 32 10.24 34.92 -14.07
CA VAL A 32 10.46 35.86 -12.94
C VAL A 32 9.38 36.94 -12.88
N GLY A 33 8.99 37.53 -14.01
CA GLY A 33 8.01 38.62 -14.05
C GLY A 33 6.66 38.26 -13.39
N PRO A 34 5.97 37.18 -13.84
CA PRO A 34 4.72 36.71 -13.21
C PRO A 34 4.85 36.32 -11.73
N VAL A 35 5.97 35.70 -11.34
CA VAL A 35 6.26 35.31 -9.95
C VAL A 35 6.40 36.55 -9.07
N ARG A 36 7.22 37.52 -9.51
CA ARG A 36 7.44 38.79 -8.80
C ARG A 36 6.14 39.56 -8.60
N LYS A 37 5.34 39.71 -9.65
CA LYS A 37 4.02 40.37 -9.57
C LYS A 37 3.09 39.69 -8.57
N SER A 38 3.13 38.36 -8.48
CA SER A 38 2.27 37.60 -7.55
C SER A 38 2.70 37.81 -6.10
N ILE A 39 4.01 37.83 -5.83
CA ILE A 39 4.57 38.10 -4.50
C ILE A 39 4.30 39.55 -4.08
N GLU A 40 4.57 40.53 -4.95
CA GLU A 40 4.31 41.96 -4.67
C GLU A 40 2.83 42.24 -4.42
N SER A 41 1.93 41.62 -5.21
CA SER A 41 0.49 41.75 -5.00
C SER A 41 0.02 41.12 -3.69
N TYR A 42 0.67 40.05 -3.23
CA TYR A 42 0.33 39.36 -1.99
C TYR A 42 0.83 40.14 -0.77
N SER A 43 2.07 40.64 -0.80
CA SER A 43 2.60 41.53 0.24
C SER A 43 1.78 42.81 0.38
N ARG A 44 1.13 43.32 -0.66
CA ARG A 44 0.22 44.48 -0.48
C ARG A 44 -1.01 44.16 0.37
N ARG A 45 -1.37 42.90 0.55
CA ARG A 45 -2.58 42.45 1.26
C ARG A 45 -2.30 41.84 2.62
N ASP A 46 -1.11 41.27 2.81
CA ASP A 46 -0.76 40.49 4.00
C ASP A 46 0.47 41.07 4.73
N ASP A 47 0.33 41.42 6.01
CA ASP A 47 1.37 42.05 6.83
C ASP A 47 2.57 41.12 7.08
N THR A 48 2.32 39.83 7.27
CA THR A 48 3.38 38.84 7.44
C THR A 48 4.23 38.69 6.18
N ALA A 49 3.61 38.69 5.00
CA ALA A 49 4.30 38.68 3.72
C ALA A 49 5.00 40.00 3.40
N ARG A 50 4.51 41.16 3.88
CA ARG A 50 5.27 42.42 3.82
C ARG A 50 6.55 42.31 4.61
N GLN A 51 6.46 41.84 5.84
CA GLN A 51 7.60 41.76 6.73
C GLN A 51 8.61 40.74 6.25
N PHE A 52 8.15 39.61 5.70
CA PHE A 52 9.00 38.60 5.08
C PHE A 52 9.75 39.13 3.84
N VAL A 53 9.06 39.88 2.96
CA VAL A 53 9.69 40.52 1.80
C VAL A 53 10.65 41.64 2.21
N ALA A 54 10.34 42.38 3.28
CA ALA A 54 11.23 43.41 3.83
C ALA A 54 12.49 42.82 4.47
N LEU A 55 12.37 41.66 5.12
CA LEU A 55 13.48 41.00 5.82
C LEU A 55 14.49 40.36 4.86
N TYR A 56 14.00 39.73 3.79
CA TYR A 56 14.83 38.90 2.91
C TYR A 56 14.99 39.43 1.47
N GLY A 57 14.20 40.43 1.09
CA GLY A 57 14.22 41.03 -0.24
C GLY A 57 13.41 40.23 -1.28
N ALA A 58 12.63 40.94 -2.09
CA ALA A 58 11.76 40.34 -3.10
C ALA A 58 12.52 39.51 -4.14
N GLU A 59 13.74 39.91 -4.50
CA GLU A 59 14.53 39.22 -5.53
C GLU A 59 15.01 37.84 -5.06
N ALA A 60 15.52 37.73 -3.82
CA ALA A 60 15.98 36.46 -3.27
C ALA A 60 14.82 35.46 -3.13
N ILE A 61 13.67 35.93 -2.67
CA ILE A 61 12.44 35.13 -2.57
C ILE A 61 11.99 34.68 -3.96
N CYS A 62 11.99 35.57 -4.97
CA CYS A 62 11.60 35.21 -6.34
C CYS A 62 12.46 34.09 -6.92
N GLN A 63 13.78 34.11 -6.67
CA GLN A 63 14.69 33.08 -7.18
C GLN A 63 14.45 31.72 -6.54
N ILE A 64 14.21 31.67 -5.23
CA ILE A 64 13.88 30.43 -4.51
C ILE A 64 12.52 29.89 -4.96
N VAL A 65 11.50 30.77 -5.03
CA VAL A 65 10.17 30.41 -5.53
C VAL A 65 10.23 29.87 -6.96
N LEU A 66 10.99 30.49 -7.85
CA LEU A 66 11.19 30.00 -9.22
C LEU A 66 11.84 28.62 -9.26
N ARG A 67 12.83 28.37 -8.41
CA ARG A 67 13.49 27.06 -8.32
C ARG A 67 12.50 25.99 -7.87
N LEU A 68 11.71 26.30 -6.84
CA LEU A 68 10.67 25.42 -6.31
C LEU A 68 9.53 25.19 -7.31
N LEU A 69 9.09 26.22 -8.02
CA LEU A 69 8.11 26.12 -9.13
C LEU A 69 8.66 25.25 -10.26
N SER A 70 9.94 25.42 -10.62
CA SER A 70 10.59 24.62 -11.67
C SER A 70 10.69 23.15 -11.27
N GLY A 71 10.85 22.86 -9.97
CA GLY A 71 10.79 21.52 -9.39
C GLY A 71 9.37 20.97 -9.17
N GLY A 72 8.32 21.70 -9.56
CA GLY A 72 6.93 21.26 -9.41
C GLY A 72 6.42 21.23 -7.95
N VAL A 73 7.14 21.85 -7.02
CA VAL A 73 6.86 21.81 -5.57
C VAL A 73 5.49 22.44 -5.24
N TYR A 74 5.08 23.48 -5.97
CA TYR A 74 3.76 24.11 -5.79
C TYR A 74 2.64 23.45 -6.59
N GLU A 75 2.97 22.55 -7.53
CA GLU A 75 1.98 21.92 -8.40
C GLU A 75 1.26 20.77 -7.73
N SER A 76 1.92 20.13 -6.76
CA SER A 76 1.34 19.07 -5.96
C SER A 76 1.90 19.11 -4.54
N PRO A 77 1.03 19.11 -3.52
CA PRO A 77 1.43 18.91 -2.12
C PRO A 77 2.27 17.65 -1.89
N LEU A 78 2.13 16.61 -2.73
CA LEU A 78 2.97 15.40 -2.69
C LEU A 78 4.42 15.71 -3.08
N THR A 79 4.63 16.55 -4.09
CA THR A 79 5.97 17.00 -4.51
C THR A 79 6.62 17.86 -3.42
N ALA A 80 5.82 18.68 -2.72
CA ALA A 80 6.29 19.43 -1.56
C ALA A 80 6.64 18.54 -0.36
N SER A 81 5.83 17.53 -0.07
CA SER A 81 6.09 16.56 1.01
C SER A 81 7.39 15.78 0.78
N ARG A 82 7.66 15.38 -0.48
CA ARG A 82 8.94 14.75 -0.84
C ARG A 82 10.14 15.68 -0.66
N ARG A 83 9.94 17.00 -0.80
CA ARG A 83 11.00 18.01 -0.70
C ARG A 83 11.24 18.49 0.73
N PHE A 84 10.20 18.51 1.57
CA PHE A 84 10.22 19.03 2.94
C PHE A 84 9.50 18.06 3.91
N PRO A 85 10.00 16.84 4.13
CA PRO A 85 9.31 15.81 4.91
C PRO A 85 9.00 16.23 6.35
N ASP A 86 9.84 17.08 6.95
CA ASP A 86 9.68 17.56 8.33
C ASP A 86 8.47 18.49 8.53
N LEU A 87 7.96 19.12 7.46
CA LEU A 87 6.71 19.90 7.51
C LEU A 87 5.46 19.01 7.68
N PHE A 88 5.58 17.70 7.44
CA PHE A 88 4.44 16.80 7.26
C PHE A 88 4.42 15.60 8.22
N ASN A 89 5.35 15.48 9.17
CA ASN A 89 5.45 14.32 10.06
C ASN A 89 4.98 14.61 11.51
N PRO A 90 4.06 13.83 12.10
CA PRO A 90 3.63 13.99 13.50
C PRO A 90 4.63 13.41 14.53
N SER A 91 4.48 13.82 15.80
CA SER A 91 5.32 13.43 16.95
C SER A 91 5.45 11.90 17.16
N VAL A 92 6.66 11.45 17.52
CA VAL A 92 7.06 10.04 17.70
C VAL A 92 6.15 9.25 18.64
N VAL A 93 5.65 9.87 19.71
CA VAL A 93 4.79 9.21 20.71
C VAL A 93 3.40 8.87 20.16
N GLN A 94 2.89 9.69 19.25
CA GLN A 94 1.59 9.46 18.58
C GLN A 94 1.71 8.41 17.47
N SER A 95 2.88 8.26 16.85
CA SER A 95 3.16 7.22 15.86
C SER A 95 3.09 5.82 16.50
N ALA A 96 3.78 5.61 17.63
CA ALA A 96 3.84 4.29 18.26
C ALA A 96 2.47 3.77 18.76
N ALA A 97 1.64 4.64 19.33
CA ALA A 97 0.28 4.26 19.78
C ALA A 97 -0.65 3.94 18.58
N ARG A 98 -0.40 4.57 17.44
CA ARG A 98 -1.15 4.39 16.19
C ARG A 98 -0.82 3.07 15.50
N ASP A 99 0.46 2.69 15.49
CA ASP A 99 0.92 1.41 14.92
C ASP A 99 0.35 0.20 15.68
N ILE A 100 0.19 0.30 17.01
CA ILE A 100 -0.41 -0.75 17.85
C ILE A 100 -1.88 -0.99 17.48
N LEU A 101 -2.66 0.08 17.29
CA LEU A 101 -4.08 -0.01 16.93
C LEU A 101 -4.28 -0.57 15.52
N GLU A 102 -3.40 -0.21 14.58
CA GLU A 102 -3.45 -0.72 13.20
C GLU A 102 -3.22 -2.23 13.15
N ALA A 103 -2.22 -2.72 13.89
CA ALA A 103 -1.93 -4.15 13.98
C ALA A 103 -3.11 -4.94 14.58
N GLU A 104 -3.85 -4.37 15.53
CA GLU A 104 -5.03 -5.00 16.12
C GLU A 104 -6.22 -5.06 15.16
N ALA A 105 -6.45 -4.01 14.38
CA ALA A 105 -7.52 -3.98 13.38
C ALA A 105 -7.31 -5.04 12.29
N ILE A 106 -6.08 -5.20 11.78
CA ILE A 106 -5.73 -6.22 10.79
C ILE A 106 -5.97 -7.62 11.36
N ARG A 107 -5.56 -7.89 12.61
CA ARG A 107 -5.79 -9.18 13.28
C ARG A 107 -7.27 -9.49 13.44
N SER A 108 -8.07 -8.51 13.85
CA SER A 108 -9.51 -8.68 14.04
C SER A 108 -10.21 -9.04 12.73
N GLU A 109 -9.84 -8.40 11.62
CA GLU A 109 -10.41 -8.71 10.30
C GLU A 109 -10.03 -10.10 9.80
N GLN A 110 -8.76 -10.48 9.99
CA GLN A 110 -8.29 -11.81 9.60
C GLN A 110 -9.02 -12.92 10.38
N THR A 111 -9.25 -12.69 11.68
CA THR A 111 -10.04 -13.59 12.53
C THR A 111 -11.50 -13.69 12.07
N ALA A 112 -12.10 -12.58 11.61
CA ALA A 112 -13.47 -12.58 11.11
C ALA A 112 -13.60 -13.32 9.77
N LEU A 113 -12.60 -13.20 8.88
CA LEU A 113 -12.54 -13.96 7.63
C LEU A 113 -12.41 -15.47 7.89
N GLU A 114 -11.56 -15.86 8.84
CA GLU A 114 -11.40 -17.27 9.26
C GLU A 114 -12.70 -17.87 9.82
N GLY A 115 -13.46 -17.10 10.59
CA GLY A 115 -14.76 -17.55 11.13
C GLY A 115 -15.79 -17.85 10.04
N ILE A 116 -15.81 -17.07 8.95
CA ILE A 116 -16.71 -17.28 7.81
C ILE A 116 -16.32 -18.56 7.06
N VAL A 117 -15.01 -18.76 6.82
CA VAL A 117 -14.45 -19.97 6.18
C VAL A 117 -14.83 -21.23 6.95
N GLN A 118 -14.72 -21.20 8.29
CA GLN A 118 -15.05 -22.35 9.14
C GLN A 118 -16.55 -22.69 9.10
N SER A 119 -17.43 -21.70 9.00
CA SER A 119 -18.88 -21.93 8.97
C SER A 119 -19.35 -22.61 7.68
N GLN A 120 -18.75 -22.27 6.54
CA GLN A 120 -19.24 -22.73 5.22
C GLN A 120 -18.62 -24.05 4.76
N LEU A 121 -17.47 -24.45 5.32
CA LEU A 121 -16.89 -25.78 5.08
C LEU A 121 -17.63 -26.90 5.81
N THR A 122 -18.49 -26.59 6.78
CA THR A 122 -19.31 -27.61 7.48
C THR A 122 -20.46 -28.17 6.65
N ASP A 123 -20.84 -27.51 5.55
CA ASP A 123 -21.86 -27.99 4.60
C ASP A 123 -21.30 -28.95 3.53
N SER A 124 -19.98 -29.01 3.37
CA SER A 124 -19.30 -30.02 2.56
C SER A 124 -18.74 -31.10 3.49
N GLN A 125 -19.38 -32.26 3.52
CA GLN A 125 -18.96 -33.43 4.28
C GLN A 125 -17.52 -33.84 3.93
N GLU A 126 -16.55 -33.37 4.71
CA GLU A 126 -15.33 -34.10 5.09
C GLU A 126 -14.60 -33.31 6.20
N THR A 127 -14.67 -33.83 7.42
CA THR A 127 -14.13 -33.22 8.64
C THR A 127 -12.59 -33.26 8.65
N PHE A 128 -11.96 -32.19 8.18
CA PHE A 128 -10.55 -31.91 8.44
C PHE A 128 -10.44 -31.12 9.76
N ASN A 129 -9.64 -31.59 10.74
CA ASN A 129 -9.55 -30.98 12.07
C ASN A 129 -8.68 -29.70 12.04
N TRP A 130 -9.29 -28.59 11.63
CA TRP A 130 -8.69 -27.24 11.54
C TRP A 130 -8.24 -26.65 12.87
N THR A 131 -8.83 -27.11 13.98
CA THR A 131 -8.60 -26.59 15.33
C THR A 131 -7.16 -26.78 15.80
N GLU A 132 -6.53 -27.89 15.39
CA GLU A 132 -5.20 -28.29 15.86
C GLU A 132 -4.08 -27.51 15.14
N ILE A 133 -4.29 -27.13 13.88
CA ILE A 133 -3.32 -26.37 13.06
C ILE A 133 -3.33 -24.88 13.44
N MET A 134 -4.51 -24.34 13.77
CA MET A 134 -4.69 -22.93 14.18
C MET A 134 -3.95 -22.59 15.48
N VAL A 135 -3.82 -23.55 16.40
CA VAL A 135 -3.03 -23.38 17.64
C VAL A 135 -1.54 -23.27 17.31
N THR A 136 -1.03 -24.03 16.34
CA THR A 136 0.39 -24.00 15.95
C THR A 136 0.82 -22.73 15.23
N LEU A 137 -0.08 -22.10 14.45
CA LEU A 137 0.20 -20.85 13.71
C LEU A 137 0.26 -19.62 14.62
N ARG A 138 -0.47 -19.64 15.75
CA ARG A 138 -0.52 -18.52 16.70
C ARG A 138 0.79 -18.34 17.48
N ASP A 139 1.55 -19.41 17.68
CA ASP A 139 2.78 -19.40 18.49
C ASP A 139 4.04 -18.95 17.71
N SER A 140 4.03 -19.04 16.38
CA SER A 140 5.18 -18.64 15.55
C SER A 140 5.27 -17.13 15.24
N GLY A 141 4.29 -16.33 15.70
CA GLY A 141 4.25 -14.88 15.47
C GLY A 141 4.97 -14.01 16.51
N ASN A 142 5.48 -14.58 17.61
CA ASN A 142 5.89 -13.79 18.78
C ASN A 142 7.36 -13.32 18.82
N ASN A 143 8.14 -13.46 17.75
CA ASN A 143 9.52 -12.97 17.71
C ASN A 143 9.74 -11.94 16.58
N VAL A 144 9.28 -10.71 16.78
CA VAL A 144 9.75 -9.54 16.01
C VAL A 144 10.77 -8.77 16.86
N PRO A 145 12.05 -8.66 16.43
CA PRO A 145 13.00 -7.76 17.06
C PRO A 145 12.57 -6.31 16.82
N ASN A 146 12.38 -5.58 17.91
CA ASN A 146 12.14 -4.15 17.92
C ASN A 146 13.33 -3.41 17.26
N GLY A 147 13.13 -2.84 16.08
CA GLY A 147 14.19 -2.15 15.35
C GLY A 147 13.69 -1.41 14.11
N GLN A 148 13.36 -0.13 14.29
CA GLN A 148 13.39 0.94 13.28
C GLN A 148 12.55 0.73 12.00
N THR A 149 11.29 1.16 12.04
CA THR A 149 10.60 1.76 10.88
C THR A 149 9.57 2.79 11.36
N SER A 150 10.03 3.98 11.74
CA SER A 150 9.14 5.11 11.99
C SER A 150 8.69 5.71 10.65
N ASN A 151 7.70 5.08 10.02
CA ASN A 151 6.88 5.69 8.98
C ASN A 151 5.44 5.71 9.50
N SER A 152 4.91 6.91 9.71
CA SER A 152 3.56 7.19 10.18
C SER A 152 2.50 6.54 9.28
N SER A 153 2.20 5.28 9.58
CA SER A 153 1.23 4.46 8.87
C SER A 153 -0.17 4.80 9.38
N SER A 154 -1.14 4.71 8.48
CA SER A 154 -2.48 5.24 8.73
C SER A 154 -3.29 4.24 9.58
N LEU A 155 -4.05 4.73 10.58
CA LEU A 155 -4.89 3.95 11.52
C LEU A 155 -5.85 2.89 10.94
N PHE A 156 -6.00 2.80 9.61
CA PHE A 156 -6.87 1.81 8.95
C PHE A 156 -6.13 1.17 7.78
N PRO A 157 -6.32 -0.13 7.54
CA PRO A 157 -5.78 -0.78 6.36
C PRO A 157 -6.19 -0.04 5.08
N VAL A 158 -5.28 0.07 4.13
CA VAL A 158 -5.60 0.60 2.81
C VAL A 158 -6.15 -0.55 1.97
N TYR A 159 -7.33 -0.33 1.39
CA TYR A 159 -7.94 -1.29 0.48
C TYR A 159 -7.85 -0.76 -0.94
N LEU A 160 -7.71 -1.68 -1.88
CA LEU A 160 -7.99 -1.37 -3.27
C LEU A 160 -9.48 -1.07 -3.45
N PRO A 161 -9.85 -0.21 -4.41
CA PRO A 161 -11.22 -0.12 -4.89
C PRO A 161 -11.73 -1.51 -5.27
N PHE A 162 -12.96 -1.83 -4.87
CA PHE A 162 -13.52 -3.18 -5.02
C PHE A 162 -13.41 -3.78 -6.43
N PRO A 163 -13.71 -3.04 -7.53
CA PRO A 163 -13.53 -3.57 -8.87
C PRO A 163 -12.09 -3.97 -9.19
N THR A 164 -11.11 -3.21 -8.70
CA THR A 164 -9.67 -3.46 -8.90
C THR A 164 -9.21 -4.68 -8.10
N GLU A 165 -9.66 -4.80 -6.85
CA GLU A 165 -9.38 -5.97 -6.01
C GLU A 165 -9.95 -7.25 -6.61
N HIS A 166 -11.21 -7.22 -7.02
CA HIS A 166 -11.86 -8.39 -7.59
C HIS A 166 -11.17 -8.84 -8.89
N LEU A 167 -10.82 -7.89 -9.76
CA LEU A 167 -10.07 -8.18 -10.99
C LEU A 167 -8.68 -8.78 -10.70
N LEU A 168 -7.99 -8.26 -9.68
CA LEU A 168 -6.70 -8.79 -9.24
C LEU A 168 -6.84 -10.25 -8.77
N MET A 169 -7.81 -10.53 -7.90
CA MET A 169 -8.05 -11.86 -7.35
C MET A 169 -8.49 -12.87 -8.41
N GLU A 170 -9.37 -12.47 -9.35
CA GLU A 170 -9.78 -13.30 -10.48
C GLU A 170 -8.58 -13.64 -11.38
N ARG A 171 -7.73 -12.64 -11.66
CA ARG A 171 -6.53 -12.84 -12.50
C ARG A 171 -5.49 -13.72 -11.80
N LEU A 172 -5.33 -13.57 -10.49
CA LEU A 172 -4.45 -14.42 -9.69
C LEU A 172 -4.93 -15.87 -9.71
N GLN A 173 -6.23 -16.11 -9.46
CA GLN A 173 -6.82 -17.45 -9.52
C GLN A 173 -6.61 -18.11 -10.88
N LYS A 174 -6.99 -17.44 -11.98
CA LYS A 174 -6.84 -18.00 -13.34
C LYS A 174 -5.39 -18.31 -13.70
N THR A 175 -4.45 -17.45 -13.28
CA THR A 175 -3.02 -17.66 -13.52
C THR A 175 -2.54 -18.93 -12.80
N LEU A 176 -2.98 -19.15 -11.56
CA LEU A 176 -2.62 -20.33 -10.79
C LEU A 176 -3.26 -21.61 -11.34
N GLU A 177 -4.54 -21.57 -11.74
CA GLU A 177 -5.24 -22.72 -12.35
C GLU A 177 -4.54 -23.17 -13.64
N LEU A 178 -4.13 -22.20 -14.48
CA LEU A 178 -3.36 -22.46 -15.68
C LEU A 178 -1.97 -23.06 -15.36
N ALA A 179 -1.25 -22.48 -14.40
CA ALA A 179 0.06 -23.00 -13.98
C ALA A 179 -0.04 -24.43 -13.44
N CYS A 180 -1.05 -24.72 -12.61
CA CYS A 180 -1.29 -26.06 -12.09
C CYS A 180 -1.67 -27.05 -13.19
N TYR A 181 -2.48 -26.63 -14.17
CA TYR A 181 -2.82 -27.46 -15.32
C TYR A 181 -1.60 -27.84 -16.15
N GLU A 182 -0.77 -26.87 -16.54
CA GLU A 182 0.43 -27.15 -17.33
C GLU A 182 1.44 -28.00 -16.58
N PHE A 183 1.59 -27.78 -15.28
CA PHE A 183 2.37 -28.68 -14.43
C PHE A 183 1.76 -30.09 -14.42
N GLY A 184 0.45 -30.21 -14.19
CA GLY A 184 -0.26 -31.48 -14.13
C GLY A 184 -0.15 -32.28 -15.42
N ALA A 185 -0.25 -31.62 -16.58
CA ALA A 185 -0.06 -32.24 -17.89
C ALA A 185 1.34 -32.84 -18.07
N ARG A 186 2.37 -32.23 -17.45
CA ARG A 186 3.76 -32.72 -17.49
C ARG A 186 4.04 -33.80 -16.44
N ALA A 187 3.58 -33.59 -15.21
CA ALA A 187 3.96 -34.40 -14.05
C ALA A 187 3.01 -35.57 -13.75
N MET A 188 1.74 -35.46 -14.13
CA MET A 188 0.68 -36.43 -13.78
C MET A 188 -0.38 -36.58 -14.89
N PRO A 189 0.01 -36.87 -16.15
CA PRO A 189 -0.92 -36.91 -17.28
C PRO A 189 -2.02 -37.97 -17.12
N ASP A 190 -1.73 -39.10 -16.48
CA ASP A 190 -2.72 -40.15 -16.22
C ASP A 190 -3.82 -39.68 -15.26
N THR A 191 -3.47 -38.87 -14.25
CA THR A 191 -4.44 -38.28 -13.31
C THR A 191 -5.39 -37.32 -14.02
N LEU A 192 -4.88 -36.48 -14.92
CA LEU A 192 -5.72 -35.57 -15.71
C LEU A 192 -6.67 -36.35 -16.64
N ARG A 193 -6.15 -37.36 -17.35
CA ARG A 193 -6.96 -38.19 -18.25
C ARG A 193 -8.06 -38.94 -17.49
N ASN A 194 -7.74 -39.56 -16.37
CA ASN A 194 -8.69 -40.34 -15.57
C ASN A 194 -9.78 -39.46 -14.94
N ARG A 195 -9.50 -38.18 -14.69
CA ARG A 195 -10.45 -37.21 -14.12
C ARG A 195 -11.18 -36.36 -15.18
N GLY A 196 -10.88 -36.54 -16.47
CA GLY A 196 -11.48 -35.76 -17.55
C GLY A 196 -11.05 -34.29 -17.54
N TRP A 197 -9.84 -34.00 -17.07
CA TRP A 197 -9.29 -32.65 -16.99
C TRP A 197 -8.54 -32.32 -18.28
N ASP A 198 -9.30 -31.91 -19.29
CA ASP A 198 -8.87 -31.69 -20.68
C ASP A 198 -8.41 -30.26 -20.99
N CYS A 199 -8.76 -29.30 -20.13
CA CYS A 199 -8.33 -27.91 -20.22
C CYS A 199 -8.16 -27.29 -18.82
N PRO A 200 -7.46 -26.14 -18.71
CA PRO A 200 -7.28 -25.43 -17.45
C PRO A 200 -8.60 -25.11 -16.73
N GLU A 201 -9.64 -24.74 -17.48
CA GLU A 201 -10.95 -24.36 -16.97
C GLU A 201 -11.74 -25.54 -16.38
N SER A 202 -11.38 -26.77 -16.72
CA SER A 202 -12.05 -27.99 -16.22
C SER A 202 -11.70 -28.28 -14.75
N VAL A 203 -10.75 -27.56 -14.14
CA VAL A 203 -10.23 -27.83 -12.80
C VAL A 203 -10.11 -26.57 -11.96
N GLU A 204 -10.83 -26.57 -10.85
CA GLU A 204 -10.77 -25.49 -9.86
C GLU A 204 -9.50 -25.57 -9.01
N LEU A 205 -8.99 -24.42 -8.60
CA LEU A 205 -7.78 -24.31 -7.77
C LEU A 205 -7.84 -25.15 -6.47
N SER A 206 -9.02 -25.28 -5.83
CA SER A 206 -9.19 -26.14 -4.65
C SER A 206 -8.88 -27.61 -4.95
N LYS A 207 -9.31 -28.12 -6.12
CA LYS A 207 -9.05 -29.52 -6.52
C LYS A 207 -7.56 -29.75 -6.80
N TRP A 208 -6.87 -28.74 -7.33
CA TRP A 208 -5.42 -28.80 -7.49
C TRP A 208 -4.70 -28.97 -6.15
N THR A 209 -5.13 -28.26 -5.11
CA THR A 209 -4.48 -28.36 -3.79
C THR A 209 -4.58 -29.77 -3.20
N GLU A 210 -5.70 -30.47 -3.42
CA GLU A 210 -5.88 -31.85 -2.99
C GLU A 210 -4.97 -32.83 -3.76
N VAL A 211 -4.89 -32.67 -5.08
CA VAL A 211 -4.07 -33.54 -5.93
C VAL A 211 -2.59 -33.35 -5.64
N LEU A 212 -2.13 -32.09 -5.57
CA LEU A 212 -0.74 -31.76 -5.26
C LEU A 212 -0.32 -32.29 -3.88
N LYS A 213 -1.25 -32.30 -2.90
CA LYS A 213 -1.03 -32.88 -1.58
C LYS A 213 -0.92 -34.40 -1.62
N ARG A 214 -1.77 -35.09 -2.39
CA ARG A 214 -1.85 -36.56 -2.43
C ARG A 214 -0.72 -37.20 -3.23
N GLU A 215 -0.37 -36.60 -4.37
CA GLU A 215 0.60 -37.18 -5.31
C GLU A 215 2.05 -37.00 -4.85
N GLY A 216 2.32 -36.13 -3.86
CA GLY A 216 3.67 -35.92 -3.31
C GLY A 216 4.72 -35.48 -4.34
N VAL A 217 4.28 -35.04 -5.53
CA VAL A 217 5.13 -34.63 -6.65
C VAL A 217 5.88 -33.33 -6.41
N LEU A 218 5.43 -32.53 -5.45
CA LEU A 218 6.09 -31.29 -5.07
C LEU A 218 7.28 -31.59 -4.17
N LYS A 219 8.50 -31.50 -4.73
CA LYS A 219 9.74 -31.50 -3.96
C LYS A 219 10.03 -30.07 -3.50
N ARG A 220 10.25 -29.86 -2.21
CA ARG A 220 10.48 -28.53 -1.65
C ARG A 220 11.66 -28.57 -0.67
N GLU A 221 12.69 -27.79 -0.95
CA GLU A 221 13.88 -27.64 -0.09
C GLU A 221 14.00 -26.26 0.58
N ASN A 222 13.27 -25.22 0.14
CA ASN A 222 13.44 -23.86 0.66
C ASN A 222 12.19 -22.98 0.49
N THR A 223 11.29 -22.93 1.47
CA THR A 223 10.21 -21.92 1.49
C THR A 223 9.89 -21.44 2.90
N ARG A 224 9.25 -20.27 2.99
CA ARG A 224 8.89 -19.59 4.24
C ARG A 224 7.77 -20.30 5.04
N LYS A 225 6.94 -21.09 4.36
CA LYS A 225 5.81 -21.86 4.91
C LYS A 225 5.92 -23.35 4.57
N THR A 226 5.26 -24.20 5.37
CA THR A 226 5.08 -25.62 5.02
C THR A 226 4.25 -25.76 3.75
N LEU A 227 4.40 -26.87 3.03
CA LEU A 227 3.60 -27.12 1.82
C LEU A 227 2.09 -27.12 2.13
N GLN A 228 1.70 -27.62 3.31
CA GLN A 228 0.30 -27.65 3.74
C GLN A 228 -0.29 -26.25 3.94
N GLU A 229 0.45 -25.35 4.60
CA GLU A 229 0.03 -23.95 4.77
C GLU A 229 -0.05 -23.20 3.44
N LEU A 230 0.88 -23.48 2.52
CA LEU A 230 0.83 -22.92 1.18
C LEU A 230 -0.45 -23.35 0.47
N LEU A 231 -0.69 -24.66 0.37
CA LEU A 231 -1.85 -25.20 -0.32
C LEU A 231 -3.17 -24.71 0.29
N TYR A 232 -3.20 -24.50 1.61
CA TYR A 232 -4.34 -23.84 2.26
C TYR A 232 -4.54 -22.40 1.80
N SER A 233 -3.48 -21.59 1.78
CA SER A 233 -3.56 -20.22 1.27
C SER A 233 -4.04 -20.16 -0.18
N ILE A 234 -3.56 -21.08 -1.03
CA ILE A 234 -3.98 -21.22 -2.42
C ILE A 234 -5.47 -21.57 -2.55
N ALA A 235 -6.01 -22.44 -1.70
CA ALA A 235 -7.45 -22.71 -1.65
C ALA A 235 -8.25 -21.45 -1.24
N ASN A 236 -7.71 -20.66 -0.31
CA ASN A 236 -8.33 -19.40 0.14
C ASN A 236 -8.33 -18.31 -0.94
N ILE A 237 -7.37 -18.32 -1.88
CA ILE A 237 -7.37 -17.41 -3.04
C ILE A 237 -8.64 -17.63 -3.87
N ARG A 238 -8.98 -18.88 -4.21
CA ARG A 238 -10.22 -19.20 -4.94
C ARG A 238 -11.45 -18.79 -4.14
N HIS A 239 -11.52 -19.14 -2.86
CA HIS A 239 -12.66 -18.79 -2.01
C HIS A 239 -12.89 -17.27 -1.99
N THR A 240 -11.82 -16.50 -1.77
CA THR A 240 -11.86 -15.03 -1.77
C THR A 240 -12.31 -14.47 -3.12
N ALA A 241 -11.79 -14.99 -4.23
CA ALA A 241 -12.13 -14.53 -5.57
C ALA A 241 -13.59 -14.83 -5.93
N VAL A 242 -14.04 -16.07 -5.73
CA VAL A 242 -15.39 -16.54 -6.08
C VAL A 242 -16.46 -15.87 -5.22
N HIS A 243 -16.23 -15.77 -3.91
CA HIS A 243 -17.18 -15.14 -2.98
C HIS A 243 -16.99 -13.63 -2.86
N ARG A 244 -16.04 -13.05 -3.61
CA ARG A 244 -15.78 -11.61 -3.70
C ARG A 244 -15.54 -10.98 -2.32
N LEU A 245 -14.82 -11.69 -1.46
CA LEU A 245 -14.55 -11.25 -0.10
C LEU A 245 -13.59 -10.07 -0.12
N ARG A 246 -13.91 -9.05 0.69
CA ARG A 246 -13.04 -7.88 0.85
C ARG A 246 -11.74 -8.29 1.52
N THR A 247 -10.62 -7.88 0.94
CA THR A 247 -9.28 -8.23 1.41
C THR A 247 -8.42 -6.99 1.56
N SER A 248 -7.74 -6.84 2.71
CA SER A 248 -6.83 -5.73 2.96
C SER A 248 -5.56 -5.81 2.08
N SER A 249 -4.84 -4.71 1.94
CA SER A 249 -3.52 -4.68 1.27
C SER A 249 -2.57 -5.76 1.77
N VAL A 250 -2.55 -6.00 3.09
CA VAL A 250 -1.71 -7.02 3.73
C VAL A 250 -2.15 -8.43 3.33
N GLY A 251 -3.45 -8.71 3.33
CA GLY A 251 -3.98 -10.00 2.89
C GLY A 251 -3.71 -10.29 1.42
N LEU A 252 -3.85 -9.27 0.56
CA LEU A 252 -3.53 -9.38 -0.86
C LEU A 252 -2.03 -9.64 -1.09
N GLU A 253 -1.15 -8.95 -0.37
CA GLU A 253 0.29 -9.23 -0.41
C GLU A 253 0.62 -10.66 0.00
N MET A 254 -0.04 -11.17 1.04
CA MET A 254 0.14 -12.55 1.46
C MET A 254 -0.30 -13.54 0.37
N PHE A 255 -1.48 -13.33 -0.23
CA PHE A 255 -1.95 -14.18 -1.32
C PHE A 255 -1.03 -14.17 -2.53
N ILE A 256 -0.51 -13.00 -2.92
CA ILE A 256 0.42 -12.92 -4.05
C ILE A 256 1.77 -13.55 -3.70
N ALA A 257 2.24 -13.46 -2.46
CA ALA A 257 3.47 -14.13 -2.02
C ALA A 257 3.33 -15.65 -2.09
N ASP A 258 2.23 -16.18 -1.55
CA ASP A 258 1.95 -17.61 -1.57
C ASP A 258 1.73 -18.12 -3.01
N ALA A 259 1.16 -17.30 -3.88
CA ALA A 259 1.02 -17.61 -5.30
C ALA A 259 2.39 -17.71 -6.01
N GLU A 260 3.33 -16.81 -5.71
CA GLU A 260 4.72 -16.88 -6.21
C GLU A 260 5.43 -18.13 -5.71
N ASP A 261 5.33 -18.41 -4.40
CA ASP A 261 5.88 -19.62 -3.79
C ASP A 261 5.33 -20.91 -4.44
N LEU A 262 4.05 -20.92 -4.85
CA LEU A 262 3.49 -22.08 -5.55
C LEU A 262 4.11 -22.25 -6.94
N VAL A 263 4.09 -21.21 -7.78
CA VAL A 263 4.58 -21.33 -9.16
C VAL A 263 6.09 -21.56 -9.24
N GLU A 264 6.84 -21.11 -8.25
CA GLU A 264 8.25 -21.46 -8.08
C GLU A 264 8.43 -22.96 -7.83
N VAL A 265 7.62 -23.55 -6.93
CA VAL A 265 7.64 -25.01 -6.67
C VAL A 265 7.19 -25.81 -7.90
N LEU A 266 6.25 -25.28 -8.69
CA LEU A 266 5.85 -25.88 -9.98
C LEU A 266 6.94 -25.77 -11.06
N GLY A 267 7.99 -24.97 -10.82
CA GLY A 267 9.13 -24.77 -11.72
C GLY A 267 8.83 -23.86 -12.91
N ASP A 268 7.83 -22.98 -12.82
CA ASP A 268 7.40 -22.14 -13.94
C ASP A 268 7.79 -20.67 -13.78
N THR A 269 8.84 -20.30 -14.51
CA THR A 269 9.38 -18.93 -14.50
C THR A 269 8.48 -17.90 -15.19
N ALA A 270 7.63 -18.32 -16.13
CA ALA A 270 6.73 -17.41 -16.85
C ALA A 270 5.58 -16.98 -15.95
N TYR A 271 4.97 -17.92 -15.21
CA TYR A 271 3.93 -17.59 -14.23
C TYR A 271 4.47 -16.80 -13.04
N SER A 272 5.67 -17.12 -12.57
CA SER A 272 6.35 -16.31 -11.54
C SER A 272 6.46 -14.85 -11.97
N LYS A 273 6.95 -14.59 -13.20
CA LYS A 273 7.01 -13.22 -13.76
C LYS A 273 5.64 -12.56 -13.88
N SER A 274 4.62 -13.30 -14.31
CA SER A 274 3.25 -12.79 -14.42
C SER A 274 2.70 -12.34 -13.06
N ILE A 275 2.90 -13.15 -12.02
CA ILE A 275 2.44 -12.87 -10.66
C ILE A 275 3.25 -11.72 -10.03
N SER A 276 4.57 -11.64 -10.26
CA SER A 276 5.38 -10.50 -9.81
C SER A 276 4.96 -9.18 -10.48
N GLN A 277 4.47 -9.22 -11.71
CA GLN A 277 3.88 -8.04 -12.34
C GLN A 277 2.57 -7.64 -11.64
N LEU A 278 1.72 -8.59 -11.24
CA LEU A 278 0.53 -8.30 -10.44
C LEU A 278 0.90 -7.66 -9.10
N ARG A 279 1.92 -8.20 -8.41
CA ARG A 279 2.48 -7.62 -7.18
C ARG A 279 2.91 -6.16 -7.37
N THR A 280 3.66 -5.88 -8.44
CA THR A 280 4.18 -4.53 -8.73
C THR A 280 3.04 -3.54 -8.99
N ASN A 281 2.04 -3.95 -9.77
CA ASN A 281 0.87 -3.13 -10.08
C ASN A 281 0.05 -2.85 -8.81
N MET A 282 -0.16 -3.87 -7.98
CA MET A 282 -0.88 -3.75 -6.72
C MET A 282 -0.17 -2.80 -5.75
N ASN A 283 1.15 -2.98 -5.53
CA ASN A 283 1.93 -2.11 -4.66
C ASN A 283 1.92 -0.66 -5.10
N SER A 284 1.99 -0.41 -6.42
CA SER A 284 1.90 0.93 -6.98
C SER A 284 0.55 1.58 -6.64
N ALA A 285 -0.55 0.85 -6.84
CA ALA A 285 -1.90 1.34 -6.53
C ALA A 285 -2.10 1.56 -5.02
N ILE A 286 -1.65 0.64 -4.16
CA ILE A 286 -1.72 0.80 -2.70
C ILE A 286 -0.90 2.01 -2.25
N THR A 287 0.30 2.20 -2.80
CA THR A 287 1.16 3.34 -2.48
C THR A 287 0.47 4.66 -2.83
N GLU A 288 -0.13 4.76 -4.02
CA GLU A 288 -0.89 5.94 -4.44
C GLU A 288 -2.09 6.21 -3.51
N LEU A 289 -2.86 5.17 -3.18
CA LEU A 289 -4.01 5.29 -2.27
C LEU A 289 -3.58 5.71 -0.85
N THR A 290 -2.47 5.18 -0.36
CA THR A 290 -1.91 5.51 0.95
C THR A 290 -1.49 6.98 1.00
N GLN A 291 -0.79 7.45 -0.04
CA GLN A 291 -0.40 8.85 -0.16
C GLN A 291 -1.60 9.79 -0.25
N ASN A 292 -2.62 9.43 -1.05
CA ASN A 292 -3.86 10.20 -1.16
C ASN A 292 -4.61 10.27 0.18
N LYS A 293 -4.66 9.15 0.91
CA LYS A 293 -5.27 9.10 2.25
C LYS A 293 -4.54 10.02 3.24
N GLN A 294 -3.21 9.94 3.30
CA GLN A 294 -2.40 10.80 4.17
C GLN A 294 -2.61 12.29 3.83
N PHE A 295 -2.65 12.62 2.54
CA PHE A 295 -2.92 13.98 2.07
C PHE A 295 -4.29 14.49 2.53
N LEU A 296 -5.35 13.69 2.35
CA LEU A 296 -6.71 14.07 2.77
C LEU A 296 -6.84 14.20 4.29
N GLN A 297 -6.16 13.34 5.06
CA GLN A 297 -6.12 13.44 6.52
C GLN A 297 -5.50 14.77 6.97
N LEU A 298 -4.39 15.17 6.35
CA LEU A 298 -3.74 16.44 6.67
C LEU A 298 -4.62 17.65 6.32
N GLN A 299 -5.27 17.64 5.16
CA GLN A 299 -6.19 18.71 4.76
C GLN A 299 -7.34 18.87 5.76
N LEU A 300 -7.87 17.75 6.26
CA LEU A 300 -8.92 17.74 7.27
C LEU A 300 -8.43 18.34 8.60
N GLU A 301 -7.23 17.98 9.05
CA GLU A 301 -6.62 18.51 10.29
C GLU A 301 -6.36 20.02 10.18
N GLN A 302 -5.81 20.48 9.06
CA GLN A 302 -5.58 21.92 8.80
C GLN A 302 -6.89 22.70 8.80
N THR A 303 -7.92 22.18 8.13
CA THR A 303 -9.24 22.81 8.08
C THR A 303 -9.87 22.87 9.48
N ARG A 304 -9.79 21.80 10.26
CA ARG A 304 -10.28 21.77 11.66
C ARG A 304 -9.55 22.78 12.55
N ALA A 305 -8.23 22.89 12.41
CA ALA A 305 -7.44 23.87 13.17
C ALA A 305 -7.83 25.31 12.81
N ALA A 306 -8.03 25.61 11.53
CA ALA A 306 -8.50 26.92 11.09
C ALA A 306 -9.88 27.28 11.65
N PHE A 307 -10.82 26.33 11.67
CA PHE A 307 -12.14 26.54 12.28
C PHE A 307 -12.07 26.78 13.80
N LEU A 308 -11.20 26.08 14.51
CA LEU A 308 -11.01 26.28 15.95
C LEU A 308 -10.44 27.66 16.28
N ILE A 309 -9.53 28.18 15.46
CA ILE A 309 -8.96 29.53 15.61
C ILE A 309 -10.05 30.59 15.40
N ILE A 310 -10.86 30.46 14.35
CA ILE A 310 -11.96 31.41 14.05
C ILE A 310 -13.06 31.40 15.13
N MET A 311 -13.27 30.28 15.82
CA MET A 311 -14.28 30.16 16.89
C MET A 311 -13.81 30.72 18.25
N LEU A 312 -12.51 31.03 18.40
CA LEU A 312 -11.91 31.54 19.64
C LEU A 312 -11.59 33.05 19.59
N GLU A 313 -11.80 33.69 18.44
CA GLU A 313 -11.78 35.16 18.24
C GLU A 313 -13.20 35.74 18.22
#